data_AF-A0A962X9A4-F1
#
_entry.id   AF-A0A962X9A4-F1
#
_cell.length_a   1.000
_cell.length_b   1.000
_cell.length_c   1.000
_cell.angle_alpha   90.00
_cell.angle_beta   90.00
_cell.angle_gamma   90.00
#
_symmetry.space_group_name_H-M   'P 1'
#
loop_
_entity.id
_entity.type
_entity.pdbx_description
1 polymer ?
#
loop_
_entity_poly.entity_id
_entity_poly.type
_entity_poly.pdbx_seq_one_letter_code
_entity_poly.pdbx_strand_id
1 'polypeptide(L)' 'NAQVLINCTEALPAGFEHYERIVELVDSKTEVLAKSRERFRQYRDQGFAPETHKL' A
#
# COMPACT_ATOMS: atom_id res chain seq x y z
N ASN A 1 19.88 2.16 5.61
CA ASN A 1 18.42 2.34 5.75
C ASN A 1 17.78 2.21 4.39
N ALA A 2 16.78 1.34 4.25
CA ALA A 2 15.99 1.25 3.03
C ALA A 2 14.95 2.37 3.03
N GLN A 3 14.86 3.13 1.94
CA GLN A 3 13.99 4.31 1.87
C GLN A 3 12.59 3.99 1.35
N VAL A 4 12.45 2.92 0.56
CA VAL A 4 11.20 2.59 -0.13
C VAL A 4 10.91 1.11 0.03
N LEU A 5 9.68 0.80 0.41
CA LEU A 5 9.10 -0.54 0.34
C LEU A 5 8.19 -0.62 -0.89
N ILE A 6 8.38 -1.64 -1.72
CA ILE A 6 7.43 -1.98 -2.78
C ILE A 6 6.65 -3.21 -2.32
N ASN A 7 5.36 -3.04 -2.04
CA ASN A 7 4.50 -4.14 -1.63
C ASN A 7 3.89 -4.80 -2.88
N CYS A 8 4.32 -6.04 -3.15
CA CYS A 8 3.78 -6.88 -4.23
C CYS A 8 2.86 -7.98 -3.69
N THR A 9 2.41 -7.87 -2.44
CA THR A 9 1.54 -8.86 -1.79
C THR A 9 0.12 -8.33 -1.65
N GLU A 10 -0.81 -9.21 -1.30
CA GLU A 10 -2.20 -8.81 -1.02
C GLU A 10 -2.42 -8.38 0.43
N ALA A 11 -1.38 -8.41 1.27
CA ALA A 11 -1.45 -8.11 2.69
C ALA A 11 -0.77 -6.77 3.03
N LEU A 12 -1.13 -6.21 4.18
CA LEU A 12 -0.37 -5.12 4.78
C LEU A 12 1.02 -5.65 5.16
N PRO A 13 2.13 -5.08 4.64
CA PRO A 13 3.45 -5.63 4.86
C PRO A 13 3.90 -5.36 6.30
N ALA A 14 4.39 -6.37 7.01
CA ALA A 14 4.86 -6.17 8.40
C ALA A 14 6.07 -5.22 8.45
N GLY A 15 6.12 -4.35 9.47
CA GLY A 15 7.25 -3.43 9.68
C GLY A 15 7.35 -2.32 8.63
N PHE A 16 6.26 -2.01 7.92
CA PHE A 16 6.24 -0.99 6.88
C PHE A 16 6.55 0.42 7.41
N GLU A 17 6.32 0.65 8.71
CA GLU A 17 6.64 1.88 9.44
C GLU A 17 8.15 2.19 9.47
N HIS A 18 9.01 1.22 9.17
CA HIS A 18 10.46 1.43 9.08
C HIS A 18 10.92 2.07 7.76
N TYR A 19 10.02 2.24 6.80
CA TYR A 19 10.32 2.80 5.48
C TYR A 19 9.73 4.21 5.36
N GLU A 20 10.46 5.11 4.70
CA GLU A 20 10.00 6.49 4.47
C GLU A 20 8.83 6.53 3.48
N ARG A 21 8.78 5.58 2.54
CA ARG A 21 7.75 5.51 1.49
C ARG A 21 7.35 4.07 1.21
N ILE A 22 6.09 3.91 0.83
CA ILE A 22 5.50 2.64 0.42
C ILE A 22 4.87 2.84 -0.94
N VAL A 23 5.13 1.91 -1.86
CA VAL A 23 4.51 1.87 -3.19
C VAL A 23 3.81 0.53 -3.34
N GLU A 24 2.56 0.57 -3.77
CA GLU A 24 1.81 -0.64 -4.14
C GLU A 24 1.44 -0.60 -5.62
N LEU A 25 1.47 -1.76 -6.27
CA LEU A 25 0.89 -1.95 -7.59
C LEU A 25 -0.55 -2.45 -7.43
N VAL A 26 -1.49 -1.72 -8.04
CA VAL A 26 -2.92 -2.05 -7.98
C VAL A 26 -3.39 -2.47 -9.37
N ASP A 27 -3.77 -3.75 -9.51
CA ASP A 27 -4.42 -4.27 -10.72
C ASP A 27 -5.89 -3.81 -10.76
N SER A 28 -6.41 -3.56 -11.96
CA SER A 28 -7.80 -3.21 -12.25
C SER A 28 -8.82 -4.35 -12.03
N LYS A 29 -8.36 -5.59 -11.83
CA LYS A 29 -9.24 -6.73 -11.51
C LYS A 29 -10.02 -6.48 -10.21
N THR A 30 -11.32 -6.74 -10.24
CA THR A 30 -12.26 -6.46 -9.14
C THR A 30 -11.82 -7.05 -7.80
N GLU A 31 -11.33 -8.28 -7.81
CA GLU A 31 -10.87 -9.01 -6.61
C GLU A 31 -9.66 -8.32 -5.96
N VAL A 32 -8.70 -7.88 -6.79
CA VAL A 32 -7.49 -7.17 -6.35
C VAL A 32 -7.85 -5.78 -5.82
N LEU A 33 -8.76 -5.07 -6.49
CA LEU A 33 -9.22 -3.74 -6.06
C LEU A 33 -9.82 -3.75 -4.66
N ALA A 34 -10.58 -4.80 -4.29
CA ALA A 34 -11.15 -4.91 -2.96
C ALA A 34 -10.05 -4.97 -1.89
N LYS A 35 -9.01 -5.78 -2.12
CA LYS A 35 -7.85 -5.92 -1.23
C LYS A 35 -7.00 -4.65 -1.18
N SER A 36 -6.76 -4.00 -2.31
CA SER A 36 -6.05 -2.71 -2.34
C SER A 36 -6.79 -1.62 -1.57
N ARG A 37 -8.14 -1.57 -1.66
CA ARG A 37 -8.95 -0.63 -0.86
C ARG A 37 -8.88 -0.91 0.63
N GLU A 38 -8.78 -2.17 1.03
CA GLU A 38 -8.59 -2.57 2.43
C GLU A 38 -7.27 -2.03 2.97
N ARG A 39 -6.15 -2.28 2.27
CA ARG A 39 -4.83 -1.76 2.66
C ARG A 39 -4.78 -0.24 2.65
N PHE A 40 -5.38 0.41 1.65
CA PHE A 40 -5.48 1.88 1.59
C PHE A 40 -6.14 2.47 2.84
N ARG A 41 -7.20 1.83 3.36
CA ARG A 41 -7.83 2.22 4.63
C ARG A 41 -6.91 1.97 5.82
N GLN A 42 -6.28 0.80 5.90
CA GLN A 42 -5.36 0.46 6.99
C GLN A 42 -4.18 1.45 7.09
N TYR A 43 -3.63 1.90 5.95
CA TYR A 43 -2.61 2.95 5.94
C TYR A 43 -3.14 4.27 6.52
N ARG A 44 -4.35 4.69 6.13
CA ARG A 44 -4.98 5.90 6.67
C ARG A 44 -5.25 5.81 8.17
N ASP A 45 -5.70 4.66 8.64
CA ASP A 45 -5.96 4.42 10.06
C ASP A 45 -4.68 4.50 10.90
N GLN A 46 -3.53 4.23 10.29
CA GLN A 46 -2.20 4.41 10.90
C GLN A 46 -1.58 5.81 10.69
N GLY A 47 -2.35 6.76 10.15
CA GLY A 47 -1.92 8.16 9.99
C GLY A 47 -1.19 8.47 8.68
N PHE A 48 -1.11 7.51 7.75
CA PHE A 48 -0.53 7.76 6.43
C PHE A 48 -1.54 8.42 5.49
N ALA A 49 -1.04 9.19 4.53
CA ALA A 49 -1.84 9.81 3.47
C ALA A 49 -1.45 9.23 2.10
N PRO A 50 -1.87 7.98 1.78
CA PRO A 50 -1.54 7.36 0.50
C PRO A 50 -2.19 8.11 -0.67
N GLU A 51 -1.42 8.34 -1.72
CA GLU A 51 -1.87 8.93 -2.98
C GLU A 51 -2.09 7.85 -4.04
N THR A 52 -3.00 8.09 -4.98
CA THR A 52 -3.20 7.22 -6.15
C THR A 52 -2.73 7.93 -7.40
N HIS A 53 -1.75 7.36 -8.07
CA HIS A 53 -1.28 7.82 -9.38
C HIS A 53 -1.82 6.87 -10.45
N LYS A 54 -2.54 7.38 -11.44
CA LYS A 54 -2.95 6.61 -12.62
C LYS A 54 -1.84 6.69 -13.67
N LEU A 55 -1.41 5.54 -14.18
CA LEU A 55 -0.42 5.40 -15.25
C LEU A 55 -1.11 5.11 -16.58
#